data_AF-A0A4U1YLY8-F1
#
_entry.id   AF-A0A4U1YLY8-F1
#
_cell.length_a   1.000
_cell.length_b   1.000
_cell.length_c   1.000
_cell.angle_alpha   90.00
_cell.angle_beta   90.00
_cell.angle_gamma   90.00
#
_symmetry.space_group_name_H-M   'P 1'
#
loop_
_entity.id
_entity.type
_entity.pdbx_description
1 polymer ?
#
loop_
_entity_poly.entity_id
_entity_poly.type
_entity_poly.pdbx_seq_one_letter_code
_entity_poly.pdbx_strand_id
1 'polypeptide(L)'
;MRALALLGVTLNVQDIKKNQNGKFVADVHYDSGVYYFTTQEFETYELAQNWLSTWSDWVNQVCFGTIDSIYYIIQVPDTWAGPHENAHPFQGLFVKIGRSKNVLTRLRNLQTGTFGQLVIGALEPGGSKREAELHKKFAKLRRQGEWFSCNPELFEHIFNTWYRNKMLPPDHQQEMLRLAERIKIYKYVRKLLGKTPDTINPSLEEDWYGVTFVDLVYSSLARPSKK
;
A
#
# COMPACT_ATOMS: atom_id res chain seq x y z
N MET A 1 21.77 -2.32 -0.30
CA MET A 1 21.05 -1.03 -0.20
C MET A 1 20.30 -1.01 1.13
N ARG A 2 20.61 -0.07 2.03
CA ARG A 2 19.96 0.00 3.35
C ARG A 2 18.48 0.34 3.14
N ALA A 3 17.58 -0.58 3.51
CA ALA A 3 16.15 -0.28 3.64
C ALA A 3 16.01 0.85 4.66
N LEU A 4 15.56 2.02 4.21
CA LEU A 4 15.23 3.13 5.09
C LEU A 4 13.99 2.71 5.89
N ALA A 5 14.22 2.15 7.06
CA ALA A 5 13.21 2.10 8.10
C ALA A 5 12.78 3.54 8.38
N LEU A 6 11.53 3.89 8.10
CA LEU A 6 10.91 5.18 8.43
C LEU A 6 10.86 5.48 9.94
N LEU A 7 11.42 4.59 10.77
CA LEU A 7 11.53 4.80 12.20
C LEU A 7 12.65 5.81 12.45
N GLY A 8 12.25 7.04 12.77
CA GLY A 8 13.16 8.10 13.23
C GLY A 8 13.65 9.07 12.15
N VAL A 9 12.99 9.17 11.00
CA VAL A 9 13.25 10.22 10.00
C VAL A 9 12.14 11.27 10.11
N THR A 10 12.51 12.54 10.36
CA THR A 10 11.57 13.66 10.29
C THR A 10 11.48 14.19 8.86
N LEU A 11 10.34 14.78 8.54
CA LEU A 11 10.10 15.43 7.25
C LEU A 11 10.20 16.93 7.44
N ASN A 12 10.96 17.56 6.55
CA ASN A 12 11.10 19.00 6.52
C ASN A 12 10.39 19.54 5.27
N VAL A 13 9.53 20.53 5.49
CA VAL A 13 8.79 21.20 4.43
C VAL A 13 9.60 22.40 3.98
N GLN A 14 9.96 22.47 2.70
CA GLN A 14 10.59 23.66 2.13
C GLN A 14 9.68 24.33 1.09
N ASP A 15 9.68 25.66 1.15
CA ASP A 15 9.24 26.64 0.17
C ASP A 15 7.97 26.31 -0.64
N ILE A 16 6.83 26.80 -0.13
CA ILE A 16 5.60 26.89 -0.90
C ILE A 16 5.84 27.86 -2.07
N LYS A 17 5.72 27.34 -3.29
CA LYS A 17 5.94 28.07 -4.54
C LYS A 17 4.66 28.19 -5.36
N LYS A 18 4.56 29.25 -6.14
CA LYS A 18 3.48 29.45 -7.11
C LYS A 18 3.84 28.77 -8.42
N ASN A 19 2.97 27.92 -8.94
CA ASN A 19 3.17 27.23 -10.21
C ASN A 19 2.72 28.12 -11.41
N GLN A 20 2.89 27.61 -12.63
CA GLN A 20 2.56 28.32 -13.86
C GLN A 20 1.06 28.67 -13.98
N ASN A 21 0.19 27.90 -13.33
CA ASN A 21 -1.26 28.12 -13.31
C ASN A 21 -1.69 29.10 -12.20
N GLY A 22 -0.73 29.68 -11.49
CA GLY A 22 -0.97 30.59 -10.38
C GLY A 22 -1.43 29.92 -9.08
N LYS A 23 -1.38 28.59 -8.99
CA LYS A 23 -1.69 27.80 -7.79
C LYS A 23 -0.45 27.60 -6.94
N PHE A 24 -0.64 27.27 -5.67
CA PHE A 24 0.46 27.03 -4.73
C PHE A 24 0.75 25.54 -4.58
N VAL A 25 2.01 25.15 -4.54
CA VAL A 25 2.50 23.78 -4.30
C VAL A 25 3.74 23.83 -3.41
N ALA A 26 4.08 22.73 -2.73
CA ALA A 26 5.33 22.62 -1.98
C ALA A 26 6.03 21.29 -2.25
N ASP A 27 7.36 21.31 -2.22
CA ASP A 27 8.18 20.10 -2.29
C ASP A 27 8.55 19.66 -0.87
N VAL A 28 8.18 18.43 -0.54
CA VAL A 28 8.49 17.82 0.76
C VAL A 28 9.74 16.96 0.62
N HIS A 29 10.64 17.11 1.58
CA HIS A 29 11.90 16.37 1.64
C HIS A 29 12.04 15.66 2.98
N TYR A 30 12.78 14.56 2.99
CA TYR A 30 13.33 14.01 4.23
C TYR A 30 14.37 14.98 4.80
N ASP A 31 14.67 14.90 6.11
CA ASP A 31 15.76 15.71 6.69
C ASP A 31 17.12 15.49 6.04
N SER A 32 17.31 14.33 5.41
CA SER A 32 18.49 14.03 4.59
C SER A 32 18.60 14.88 3.32
N GLY A 33 17.59 15.69 3.01
CA GLY A 33 17.47 16.46 1.76
C GLY A 33 16.93 15.64 0.58
N VAL A 34 16.65 14.36 0.76
CA VAL A 34 16.08 13.52 -0.30
C VAL A 34 14.62 13.93 -0.57
N TYR A 35 14.30 14.18 -1.84
CA TYR A 35 12.94 14.48 -2.29
C TYR A 35 11.98 13.35 -1.95
N TYR A 36 10.81 13.70 -1.39
CA TYR A 36 9.75 12.77 -1.06
C TYR A 36 8.56 12.90 -2.02
N PHE A 37 7.91 14.05 -2.08
CA PHE A 37 6.85 14.34 -3.06
C PHE A 37 6.57 15.84 -3.19
N THR A 38 5.78 16.21 -4.21
CA THR A 38 5.19 17.54 -4.38
C THR A 38 3.71 17.48 -4.05
N THR A 39 3.22 18.44 -3.27
CA THR A 39 1.81 18.50 -2.86
C THR A 39 0.84 18.64 -4.04
N GLN A 40 -0.44 18.42 -3.78
CA GLN A 40 -1.50 18.94 -4.65
C GLN A 40 -1.42 20.47 -4.79
N GLU A 41 -2.11 20.99 -5.81
CA GLU A 41 -2.30 22.42 -6.01
C GLU A 41 -3.28 23.00 -4.98
N PHE A 42 -2.96 24.18 -4.46
CA PHE A 42 -3.81 24.96 -3.57
C PHE A 42 -4.14 26.32 -4.17
N GLU A 43 -5.34 26.82 -3.90
CA GLU A 43 -5.79 28.14 -4.37
C GLU A 43 -5.03 29.29 -3.72
N THR A 44 -4.67 29.14 -2.45
CA THR A 44 -4.00 30.19 -1.67
C THR A 44 -2.80 29.63 -0.92
N TYR A 45 -1.84 30.50 -0.65
CA TYR A 45 -0.69 30.19 0.19
C TYR A 45 -1.12 29.69 1.58
N GLU A 46 -2.13 30.33 2.17
CA GLU A 46 -2.65 29.98 3.50
C GLU A 46 -3.22 28.55 3.54
N LEU A 47 -3.95 28.13 2.50
CA LEU A 47 -4.44 26.76 2.40
C LEU A 47 -3.29 25.74 2.29
N ALA A 48 -2.27 26.06 1.49
CA ALA A 48 -1.08 25.23 1.38
C ALA A 48 -0.35 25.12 2.72
N GLN A 49 -0.12 26.25 3.40
CA GLN A 49 0.58 26.31 4.68
C GLN A 49 -0.17 25.56 5.78
N ASN A 50 -1.49 25.75 5.90
CA ASN A 50 -2.29 25.05 6.89
C ASN A 50 -2.29 23.52 6.65
N TRP A 51 -2.46 23.10 5.39
CA TRP A 51 -2.40 21.69 5.05
C TRP A 51 -1.02 21.09 5.39
N LEU A 52 0.07 21.75 5.00
CA LEU A 52 1.44 21.29 5.27
C LEU A 52 1.75 21.22 6.75
N SER A 53 1.35 22.24 7.52
CA SER A 53 1.55 22.26 8.97
C SER A 53 0.84 21.07 9.63
N THR A 54 -0.45 20.90 9.33
CA THR A 54 -1.26 19.80 9.89
C THR A 54 -0.71 18.44 9.48
N TRP A 55 -0.34 18.30 8.21
CA TRP A 55 0.19 17.07 7.66
C TRP A 55 1.55 16.71 8.27
N SER A 56 2.49 17.67 8.35
CA SER A 56 3.84 17.42 8.88
C SER A 56 3.81 17.06 10.36
N ASP A 57 2.95 17.71 11.15
CA ASP A 57 2.78 17.39 12.57
C ASP A 57 2.31 15.94 12.75
N TRP A 58 1.25 15.54 12.05
CA TRP A 58 0.77 14.17 12.08
C TRP A 58 1.83 13.17 11.63
N VAL A 59 2.48 13.41 10.49
CA VAL A 59 3.46 12.49 9.92
C VAL A 59 4.67 12.30 10.84
N ASN A 60 5.20 13.38 11.42
CA ASN A 60 6.32 13.28 12.35
C ASN A 60 5.92 12.44 13.58
N GLN A 61 4.72 12.62 14.12
CA GLN A 61 4.20 11.77 15.20
C GLN A 61 4.03 10.30 14.80
N VAL A 62 3.64 10.02 13.55
CA VAL A 62 3.58 8.65 13.00
C VAL A 62 4.97 8.02 12.92
N CYS A 63 5.99 8.75 12.44
CA CYS A 63 7.37 8.26 12.33
C CYS A 63 7.96 7.87 13.69
N PHE A 64 7.58 8.58 14.76
CA PHE A 64 7.99 8.27 16.14
C PHE A 64 7.04 7.31 16.88
N GLY A 65 5.94 6.94 16.24
CA GLY A 65 4.91 6.08 16.83
C GLY A 65 4.28 6.65 18.11
N THR A 66 4.09 7.96 18.15
CA THR A 66 3.47 8.64 19.29
C THR A 66 1.95 8.77 19.13
N ILE A 67 1.45 8.77 17.89
CA ILE A 67 0.02 8.87 17.55
C ILE A 67 -0.51 7.58 16.91
N ASP A 68 -1.77 7.24 17.16
CA ASP A 68 -2.44 6.18 16.41
C ASP A 68 -2.67 6.60 14.96
N SER A 69 -2.54 5.65 14.05
CA SER A 69 -2.95 5.80 12.66
C SER A 69 -3.73 4.59 12.20
N ILE A 70 -4.72 4.84 11.35
CA ILE A 70 -5.42 3.80 10.62
C ILE A 70 -4.51 3.34 9.48
N TYR A 71 -4.40 2.02 9.32
CA TYR A 71 -3.70 1.40 8.22
C TYR A 71 -4.65 0.57 7.36
N TYR A 72 -4.28 0.47 6.09
CA TYR A 72 -4.87 -0.46 5.13
C TYR A 72 -3.75 -1.37 4.63
N ILE A 73 -3.73 -2.62 5.07
CA ILE A 73 -2.74 -3.61 4.63
C ILE A 73 -3.39 -4.55 3.63
N ILE A 74 -2.87 -4.61 2.42
CA ILE A 74 -3.29 -5.51 1.36
C ILE A 74 -2.50 -6.81 1.51
N GLN A 75 -3.20 -7.94 1.62
CA GLN A 75 -2.59 -9.26 1.53
C GLN A 75 -2.59 -9.70 0.07
N VAL A 76 -1.42 -10.09 -0.42
CA VAL A 76 -1.19 -10.67 -1.74
C VAL A 76 -0.71 -12.11 -1.53
N PRO A 77 -1.61 -13.11 -1.60
CA PRO A 77 -1.20 -14.51 -1.54
C PRO A 77 -0.20 -14.85 -2.65
N ASP A 78 0.78 -15.70 -2.35
CA ASP A 78 1.73 -16.18 -3.37
C ASP A 78 1.01 -16.93 -4.48
N THR A 79 -0.09 -17.61 -4.12
CA THR A 79 -0.96 -18.37 -5.01
C THR A 79 -1.95 -17.52 -5.81
N TRP A 80 -1.93 -16.20 -5.65
CA TRP A 80 -2.90 -15.33 -6.32
C TRP A 80 -2.63 -15.26 -7.83
N ALA A 81 -3.58 -15.79 -8.62
CA ALA A 81 -3.52 -15.87 -10.07
C ALA A 81 -3.85 -14.55 -10.81
N GLY A 82 -3.85 -13.43 -10.09
CA GLY A 82 -4.33 -12.16 -10.60
C GLY A 82 -5.85 -12.10 -10.80
N PRO A 83 -6.38 -10.92 -11.15
CA PRO A 83 -7.80 -10.73 -11.42
C PRO A 83 -8.20 -11.36 -12.76
N HIS A 84 -9.51 -11.61 -12.93
CA HIS A 84 -10.09 -11.87 -14.25
C HIS A 84 -9.89 -10.68 -15.20
N GLU A 85 -10.00 -10.89 -16.52
CA GLU A 85 -9.76 -9.85 -17.53
C GLU A 85 -10.60 -8.58 -17.28
N ASN A 86 -11.91 -8.77 -17.09
CA ASN A 86 -12.89 -7.70 -16.85
C ASN A 86 -13.07 -7.36 -15.36
N ALA A 87 -12.30 -8.00 -14.48
CA ALA A 87 -12.34 -7.74 -13.05
C ALA A 87 -11.49 -6.53 -12.67
N HIS A 88 -11.85 -5.95 -11.52
CA HIS A 88 -11.03 -4.91 -10.89
C HIS A 88 -9.61 -5.43 -10.62
N PRO A 89 -8.54 -4.64 -10.83
CA PRO A 89 -7.15 -5.10 -10.73
C PRO A 89 -6.78 -5.82 -9.43
N PHE A 90 -7.39 -5.44 -8.31
CA PHE A 90 -7.11 -5.98 -6.99
C PHE A 90 -8.18 -6.99 -6.51
N GLN A 91 -9.07 -7.42 -7.40
CA GLN A 91 -10.09 -8.41 -7.07
C GLN A 91 -9.46 -9.75 -6.66
N GLY A 92 -10.01 -10.36 -5.61
CA GLY A 92 -9.49 -11.60 -5.03
C GLY A 92 -8.44 -11.39 -3.94
N LEU A 93 -8.02 -10.16 -3.69
CA LEU A 93 -7.17 -9.81 -2.55
C LEU A 93 -8.00 -9.47 -1.30
N PHE A 94 -7.34 -9.48 -0.14
CA PHE A 94 -7.91 -9.07 1.13
C PHE A 94 -7.21 -7.83 1.66
N VAL A 95 -7.97 -6.98 2.35
CA VAL A 95 -7.48 -5.77 3.01
C VAL A 95 -7.76 -5.91 4.50
N LYS A 96 -6.73 -5.72 5.33
CA LYS A 96 -6.89 -5.49 6.75
C LYS A 96 -7.04 -4.00 7.01
N ILE A 97 -8.12 -3.62 7.68
CA ILE A 97 -8.30 -2.25 8.20
C ILE A 97 -8.08 -2.32 9.70
N GLY A 98 -7.05 -1.65 10.19
CA GLY A 98 -6.80 -1.60 11.62
C GLY A 98 -6.09 -0.33 12.05
N ARG A 99 -5.79 -0.22 13.34
CA ARG A 99 -5.02 0.90 13.90
C ARG A 99 -3.73 0.46 14.58
N SER A 100 -2.72 1.32 14.54
CA SER A 100 -1.51 1.16 15.34
C SER A 100 -0.77 2.48 15.48
N LYS A 101 -0.06 2.64 16.60
CA LYS A 101 0.99 3.65 16.73
C LYS A 101 2.23 3.32 15.91
N ASN A 102 2.55 2.03 15.71
CA ASN A 102 3.72 1.61 14.95
C ASN A 102 3.32 0.58 13.90
N VAL A 103 2.86 1.07 12.75
CA VAL A 103 2.32 0.25 11.67
C VAL A 103 3.36 -0.72 11.11
N LEU A 104 4.63 -0.31 11.00
CA LEU A 104 5.71 -1.19 10.51
C LEU A 104 5.97 -2.37 11.45
N THR A 105 5.94 -2.15 12.76
CA THR A 105 6.06 -3.24 13.75
C THR A 105 4.82 -4.13 13.72
N ARG A 106 3.62 -3.54 13.60
CA ARG A 106 2.39 -4.30 13.45
C ARG A 106 2.40 -5.17 12.19
N LEU A 107 2.86 -4.64 11.06
CA LEU A 107 3.00 -5.35 9.81
C LEU A 107 3.96 -6.54 9.96
N ARG A 108 5.15 -6.35 10.56
CA ARG A 108 6.10 -7.43 10.82
C ARG A 108 5.48 -8.55 11.66
N ASN A 109 4.73 -8.20 12.70
CA ASN A 109 4.04 -9.18 13.55
C ASN A 109 2.88 -9.89 12.83
N LEU A 110 2.21 -9.22 11.88
CA LEU A 110 1.18 -9.86 11.06
C LEU A 110 1.79 -10.81 10.04
N GLN A 111 2.94 -10.45 9.48
CA GLN A 111 3.64 -11.23 8.45
C GLN A 111 4.09 -12.61 8.97
N THR A 112 4.41 -12.74 10.26
CA THR A 112 4.83 -14.05 10.84
C THR A 112 3.73 -15.11 10.80
N GLY A 113 2.46 -14.70 10.76
CA GLY A 113 1.30 -15.60 10.71
C GLY A 113 0.55 -15.56 9.38
N THR A 114 1.09 -14.89 8.37
CA THR A 114 0.41 -14.70 7.08
C THR A 114 1.20 -15.35 5.95
N PHE A 115 0.54 -16.22 5.20
CA PHE A 115 1.07 -16.74 3.94
C PHE A 115 0.90 -15.69 2.83
N GLY A 116 1.94 -15.50 2.00
CA GLY A 116 2.03 -14.42 1.02
C GLY A 116 2.53 -13.09 1.58
N GLN A 117 2.50 -12.06 0.72
CA GLN A 117 3.06 -10.74 1.02
C GLN A 117 2.01 -9.82 1.65
N LEU A 118 2.41 -9.04 2.67
CA LEU A 118 1.63 -7.93 3.19
C LEU A 118 2.20 -6.58 2.72
N VAL A 119 1.34 -5.77 2.09
CA VAL A 119 1.72 -4.46 1.54
C VAL A 119 0.86 -3.38 2.21
N ILE A 120 1.48 -2.35 2.78
CA ILE A 120 0.74 -1.16 3.23
C ILE A 120 0.23 -0.45 1.97
N GLY A 121 -1.08 -0.22 1.87
CA GLY A 121 -1.71 0.51 0.77
C GLY A 121 -1.92 1.99 1.07
N ALA A 122 -2.23 2.32 2.33
CA ALA A 122 -2.40 3.71 2.78
C ALA A 122 -2.36 3.82 4.30
N LEU A 123 -2.11 5.04 4.80
CA LEU A 123 -2.29 5.45 6.20
C LEU A 123 -3.22 6.67 6.29
N GLU A 124 -4.02 6.77 7.35
CA GLU A 124 -4.77 7.98 7.68
C GLU A 124 -4.76 8.32 9.19
N PRO A 125 -4.88 9.61 9.53
CA PRO A 125 -5.13 10.02 10.91
C PRO A 125 -6.39 9.36 11.46
N GLY A 126 -6.33 8.92 12.70
CA GLY A 126 -7.51 8.39 13.38
C GLY A 126 -7.17 7.42 14.50
N GLY A 127 -8.17 7.13 15.32
CA GLY A 127 -8.09 6.15 16.39
C GLY A 127 -9.27 5.19 16.37
N SER A 128 -9.58 4.61 17.52
CA SER A 128 -10.65 3.61 17.68
C SER A 128 -12.00 4.02 17.06
N LYS A 129 -12.42 5.29 17.23
CA LYS A 129 -13.67 5.78 16.62
C LYS A 129 -13.66 5.69 15.10
N ARG A 130 -12.55 6.13 14.47
CA ARG A 130 -12.40 6.12 13.01
C ARG A 130 -12.31 4.69 12.46
N GLU A 131 -11.59 3.82 13.15
CA GLU A 131 -11.53 2.38 12.85
C GLU A 131 -12.94 1.77 12.84
N ALA A 132 -13.73 2.02 13.88
CA ALA A 132 -15.10 1.53 14.00
C ALA A 132 -16.03 2.06 12.88
N GLU A 133 -15.90 3.34 12.51
CA GLU A 133 -16.63 3.94 11.39
C GLU A 133 -16.33 3.23 10.06
N LEU A 134 -15.04 2.97 9.77
CA LEU A 134 -14.62 2.26 8.55
C LEU A 134 -15.08 0.82 8.55
N HIS A 135 -14.98 0.14 9.69
CA HIS A 135 -15.46 -1.21 9.90
C HIS A 135 -16.97 -1.31 9.67
N LYS A 136 -17.74 -0.29 10.05
CA LYS A 136 -19.18 -0.18 9.77
C LYS A 136 -19.43 0.11 8.29
N LYS A 137 -18.72 1.09 7.69
CA LYS A 137 -18.82 1.47 6.27
C LYS A 137 -18.62 0.26 5.35
N PHE A 138 -17.60 -0.55 5.62
CA PHE A 138 -17.24 -1.70 4.80
C PHE A 138 -17.72 -3.04 5.36
N ALA A 139 -18.69 -3.04 6.27
CA ALA A 139 -19.18 -4.27 6.93
C ALA A 139 -19.60 -5.35 5.92
N LYS A 140 -20.22 -4.96 4.78
CA LYS A 140 -20.61 -5.88 3.70
C LYS A 140 -19.45 -6.62 3.02
N LEU A 141 -18.22 -6.10 3.15
CA LEU A 141 -17.01 -6.68 2.57
C LEU A 141 -16.24 -7.52 3.58
N ARG A 142 -16.61 -7.47 4.87
CA ARG A 142 -15.90 -8.16 5.95
C ARG A 142 -16.00 -9.67 5.76
N ARG A 143 -14.88 -10.36 5.93
CA ARG A 143 -14.78 -11.81 5.83
C ARG A 143 -14.51 -12.45 7.19
N GLN A 144 -13.42 -12.04 7.83
CA GLN A 144 -13.03 -12.58 9.12
C GLN A 144 -12.30 -11.52 9.95
N GLY A 145 -12.80 -11.26 11.16
CA GLY A 145 -12.26 -10.23 12.03
C GLY A 145 -12.15 -8.88 11.33
N GLU A 146 -10.93 -8.40 11.15
CA GLU A 146 -10.60 -7.10 10.54
C GLU A 146 -10.21 -7.21 9.06
N TRP A 147 -10.45 -8.36 8.42
CA TRP A 147 -10.14 -8.61 7.01
C TRP A 147 -11.37 -8.45 6.12
N PHE A 148 -11.19 -7.72 5.02
CA PHE A 148 -12.23 -7.33 4.07
C PHE A 148 -11.83 -7.75 2.66
N SER A 149 -12.78 -8.19 1.83
CA SER A 149 -12.53 -8.40 0.41
C SER A 149 -12.22 -7.08 -0.28
N CYS A 150 -11.15 -7.05 -1.07
CA CYS A 150 -10.79 -5.90 -1.89
C CYS A 150 -11.72 -5.81 -3.11
N ASN A 151 -12.66 -4.86 -3.08
CA ASN A 151 -13.51 -4.50 -4.20
C ASN A 151 -13.16 -3.09 -4.71
N PRO A 152 -13.78 -2.62 -5.81
CA PRO A 152 -13.53 -1.27 -6.33
C PRO A 152 -13.73 -0.17 -5.29
N GLU A 153 -14.82 -0.21 -4.52
CA GLU A 153 -15.17 0.81 -3.52
C GLU A 153 -14.12 0.94 -2.40
N LEU A 154 -13.68 -0.19 -1.84
CA LEU A 154 -12.65 -0.19 -0.79
C LEU A 154 -11.29 0.20 -1.36
N PHE A 155 -10.94 -0.28 -2.55
CA PHE A 155 -9.69 0.12 -3.19
C PHE A 155 -9.65 1.62 -3.50
N GLU A 156 -10.74 2.18 -4.03
CA GLU A 156 -10.88 3.61 -4.29
C GLU A 156 -10.74 4.42 -2.99
N HIS A 157 -11.31 3.94 -1.88
CA HIS A 157 -11.10 4.55 -0.56
C HIS A 157 -9.61 4.55 -0.19
N ILE A 158 -8.91 3.41 -0.31
CA ILE A 158 -7.47 3.30 -0.01
C ILE A 158 -6.65 4.24 -0.90
N PHE A 159 -6.92 4.26 -2.20
CA PHE A 159 -6.22 5.11 -3.16
C PHE A 159 -6.41 6.59 -2.83
N ASN A 160 -7.65 7.01 -2.56
CA ASN A 160 -7.96 8.39 -2.18
C ASN A 160 -7.33 8.76 -0.83
N THR A 161 -7.29 7.83 0.11
CA THR A 161 -6.61 8.02 1.40
C THR A 161 -5.10 8.20 1.20
N TRP A 162 -4.45 7.34 0.41
CA TRP A 162 -3.04 7.49 0.07
C TRP A 162 -2.78 8.81 -0.66
N TYR A 163 -3.59 9.13 -1.67
CA TYR A 163 -3.45 10.35 -2.45
C TYR A 163 -3.58 11.61 -1.58
N ARG A 164 -4.53 11.62 -0.64
CA ARG A 164 -4.76 12.73 0.28
C ARG A 164 -3.67 12.85 1.32
N ASN A 165 -3.25 11.75 1.93
CA ASN A 165 -2.34 11.79 3.07
C ASN A 165 -0.87 11.63 2.68
N LYS A 166 -0.57 11.31 1.43
CA LYS A 166 0.78 11.20 0.85
C LYS A 166 1.75 10.43 1.75
N MET A 167 1.21 9.42 2.43
CA MET A 167 1.91 8.64 3.43
C MET A 167 1.84 7.17 3.02
N LEU A 168 2.91 6.73 2.37
CA LEU A 168 3.18 5.36 2.05
C LEU A 168 4.69 5.15 2.09
N PRO A 169 5.18 4.18 2.88
CA PRO A 169 6.61 3.90 2.89
C PRO A 169 7.17 3.62 1.48
N PRO A 170 8.38 4.12 1.13
CA PRO A 170 8.95 3.91 -0.20
C PRO A 170 8.99 2.46 -0.64
N ASP A 171 9.37 1.55 0.27
CA ASP A 171 9.40 0.11 -0.01
C ASP A 171 8.01 -0.40 -0.38
N HIS A 172 6.97 0.01 0.35
CA HIS A 172 5.58 -0.37 0.06
C HIS A 172 5.03 0.29 -1.21
N GLN A 173 5.49 1.50 -1.55
CA GLN A 173 5.19 2.11 -2.85
C GLN A 173 5.77 1.28 -3.99
N GLN A 174 7.02 0.82 -3.86
CA GLN A 174 7.62 -0.09 -4.84
C GLN A 174 6.85 -1.40 -4.94
N GLU A 175 6.43 -1.99 -3.82
CA GLU A 175 5.61 -3.21 -3.83
C GLU A 175 4.25 -3.00 -4.52
N MET A 176 3.59 -1.85 -4.30
CA MET A 176 2.35 -1.52 -5.01
C MET A 176 2.55 -1.38 -6.52
N LEU A 177 3.68 -0.80 -6.96
CA LEU A 177 4.03 -0.72 -8.39
C LEU A 177 4.33 -2.10 -8.98
N ARG A 178 5.09 -2.94 -8.27
CA ARG A 178 5.35 -4.34 -8.68
C ARG A 178 4.07 -5.15 -8.76
N LEU A 179 3.14 -4.95 -7.82
CA LEU A 179 1.84 -5.60 -7.84
C LEU A 179 1.02 -5.17 -9.07
N ALA A 180 1.02 -3.88 -9.40
CA ALA A 180 0.35 -3.37 -10.59
C ALA A 180 0.95 -3.94 -11.89
N GLU A 181 2.28 -4.08 -11.96
CA GLU A 181 2.97 -4.73 -13.07
C GLU A 181 2.63 -6.22 -13.16
N ARG A 182 2.68 -6.94 -12.04
CA ARG A 182 2.27 -8.35 -11.93
C ARG A 182 0.84 -8.55 -12.43
N ILE A 183 -0.09 -7.66 -12.08
CA ILE A 183 -1.48 -7.70 -12.58
C ILE A 183 -1.53 -7.55 -14.10
N LYS A 184 -0.77 -6.60 -14.68
CA LYS A 184 -0.72 -6.41 -16.14
C LYS A 184 -0.20 -7.67 -16.83
N ILE A 185 0.86 -8.28 -16.31
CA ILE A 185 1.42 -9.51 -16.87
C ILE A 185 0.40 -10.65 -16.77
N TYR A 186 -0.29 -10.83 -15.63
CA TYR A 186 -1.33 -11.85 -15.52
C TYR A 186 -2.48 -11.66 -16.50
N LYS A 187 -2.96 -10.43 -16.70
CA LYS A 187 -3.98 -10.14 -17.70
C LYS A 187 -3.49 -10.48 -19.12
N TYR A 188 -2.24 -10.14 -19.43
CA TYR A 188 -1.64 -10.44 -20.72
C TYR A 188 -1.49 -11.95 -20.95
N VAL A 189 -0.99 -12.70 -19.97
CA VAL A 189 -0.83 -14.17 -20.04
C VAL A 189 -2.19 -14.85 -20.21
N ARG A 190 -3.22 -14.43 -19.46
CA ARG A 190 -4.59 -14.94 -19.64
C ARG A 190 -5.10 -14.72 -21.06
N LYS A 191 -4.86 -13.54 -21.63
CA LYS A 191 -5.23 -13.22 -23.01
C LYS A 191 -4.51 -14.12 -24.02
N LEU A 192 -3.22 -14.41 -23.81
CA LEU A 192 -2.46 -15.32 -24.67
C LEU A 192 -2.96 -16.77 -24.60
N LEU A 193 -3.32 -17.24 -23.39
CA LEU A 193 -3.74 -18.62 -23.17
C LEU A 193 -5.21 -18.87 -23.52
N GLY A 194 -6.04 -17.82 -23.60
CA GLY A 194 -7.50 -17.94 -23.77
C GLY A 194 -8.22 -18.56 -22.57
N LYS A 195 -7.51 -18.79 -21.45
CA LYS A 195 -8.05 -19.34 -20.20
C LYS A 195 -7.28 -18.84 -18.98
N THR A 196 -7.84 -19.08 -17.79
CA THR A 196 -7.13 -18.91 -16.52
C THR A 196 -5.99 -19.94 -16.44
N PRO A 197 -4.73 -19.53 -16.15
CA PRO A 197 -3.68 -20.48 -15.80
C PRO A 197 -4.12 -21.39 -14.66
N ASP A 198 -3.75 -22.66 -14.74
CA ASP A 198 -4.13 -23.67 -13.76
C ASP A 198 -3.26 -23.47 -12.50
N THR A 199 -3.62 -22.50 -11.65
CA THR A 199 -2.92 -22.11 -10.41
C THR A 199 -1.49 -21.55 -10.55
N ILE A 200 -1.12 -20.74 -9.56
CA ILE A 200 0.21 -20.18 -9.36
C ILE A 200 0.71 -20.77 -8.05
N ASN A 201 1.89 -21.41 -8.08
CA ASN A 201 2.59 -21.94 -6.90
C ASN A 201 1.78 -22.95 -6.04
N PRO A 202 1.52 -24.19 -6.53
CA PRO A 202 0.98 -25.25 -5.70
C PRO A 202 1.91 -25.57 -4.54
N SER A 203 1.37 -26.18 -3.49
CA SER A 203 2.21 -26.84 -2.50
C SER A 203 3.09 -27.89 -3.19
N LEU A 204 4.35 -28.03 -2.76
CA LEU A 204 5.23 -29.12 -3.23
C LEU A 204 4.66 -30.51 -2.94
N GLU A 205 3.69 -30.59 -2.02
CA GLU A 205 3.05 -31.83 -1.58
C GLU A 205 1.73 -32.13 -2.31
N GLU A 206 1.26 -31.24 -3.19
CA GLU A 206 0.05 -31.46 -3.98
C GLU A 206 0.39 -31.94 -5.40
N ASP A 207 -0.22 -33.05 -5.82
CA ASP A 207 -0.10 -33.53 -7.20
C ASP A 207 -0.65 -32.46 -8.17
N TRP A 208 0.18 -32.03 -9.12
CA TRP A 208 -0.20 -31.07 -10.14
C TRP A 208 -0.98 -31.76 -11.28
N TYR A 209 -2.21 -31.29 -11.53
CA TYR A 209 -3.05 -31.76 -12.64
C TYR A 209 -3.31 -30.71 -13.73
N GLY A 210 -2.69 -29.53 -13.62
CA GLY A 210 -2.83 -28.44 -14.59
C GLY A 210 -2.04 -28.67 -15.89
N VAL A 211 -2.36 -27.92 -16.94
CA VAL A 211 -1.59 -27.92 -18.21
C VAL A 211 -0.79 -26.64 -18.41
N THR A 212 -0.98 -25.61 -17.58
CA THR A 212 -0.23 -24.34 -17.72
C THR A 212 0.19 -23.77 -16.37
N PHE A 213 1.49 -23.82 -16.09
CA PHE A 213 2.14 -23.23 -14.91
C PHE A 213 2.68 -21.84 -15.24
N VAL A 214 2.34 -20.86 -14.41
CA VAL A 214 2.82 -19.47 -14.55
C VAL A 214 3.33 -19.00 -13.18
N ASP A 215 4.62 -19.19 -12.93
CA ASP A 215 5.28 -18.61 -11.77
C ASP A 215 5.89 -17.25 -12.12
N LEU A 216 5.23 -16.19 -11.66
CA LEU A 216 5.76 -14.82 -11.74
C LEU A 216 6.25 -14.33 -10.37
N VAL A 217 6.25 -15.21 -9.36
CA VAL A 217 6.85 -14.89 -8.07
C VAL A 217 8.34 -15.17 -8.23
N TYR A 218 9.17 -14.16 -8.00
CA TYR A 218 10.62 -14.35 -7.93
C TYR A 218 10.94 -15.20 -6.70
N SER A 219 10.86 -16.54 -6.82
CA SER A 219 11.33 -17.48 -5.82
C SER A 219 12.84 -17.66 -6.01
N SER A 220 13.65 -16.66 -5.67
CA SER A 220 15.09 -16.91 -5.63
C SER A 220 15.39 -17.86 -4.46
N LEU A 221 15.45 -19.16 -4.74
CA LEU A 221 16.01 -20.16 -3.81
C LEU A 221 17.49 -19.86 -3.48
N ALA A 222 18.15 -19.02 -4.29
CA ALA A 222 19.47 -18.50 -4.02
C ALA A 222 19.39 -17.26 -3.11
N ARG A 223 19.96 -17.34 -1.91
CA ARG A 223 20.32 -16.13 -1.14
C ARG A 223 21.21 -15.28 -2.05
N PRO A 224 20.94 -13.97 -2.24
CA PRO A 224 21.95 -13.10 -2.81
C PRO A 224 23.19 -13.19 -1.91
N SER A 225 24.30 -13.66 -2.47
CA SER A 225 25.59 -13.63 -1.77
C SER A 225 25.80 -12.21 -1.29
N LYS A 226 25.92 -12.00 0.02
CA LYS A 226 26.28 -10.70 0.58
C LYS A 226 27.59 -10.25 -0.10
N LYS A 227 27.53 -9.20 -0.91
CA LYS A 227 28.66 -8.34 -1.22
C LYS A 227 28.39 -6.99 -0.59
#